data_AF-A0A388T921-F1
#
_entry.id   AF-A0A388T921-F1
#
_cell.length_a   1.000
_cell.length_b   1.000
_cell.length_c   1.000
_cell.angle_alpha   90.00
_cell.angle_beta   90.00
_cell.angle_gamma   90.00
#
_symmetry.space_group_name_H-M   'P 1'
#
loop_
_entity.id
_entity.type
_entity.pdbx_description
1 polymer ?
#
loop_
_entity_poly.entity_id
_entity_poly.type
_entity_poly.pdbx_seq_one_letter_code
_entity_poly.pdbx_strand_id
1 'polypeptide(L)'
;MYVLRMGNIRMPVYWFLQYFSSGIGLVLIFIIILRLPVDNNIPSKIDWIYWLKVILIFFSIILIKTWIGFDNTWGQSIAITISAGLLAITIAPLLKIAHIF
;
A
#
# COMPACT_ATOMS: atom_id res chain seq x y z
N MET A 1 26.82 -0.60 -9.29
CA MET A 1 25.87 -1.07 -8.26
C MET A 1 26.61 -1.18 -6.93
N TYR A 2 26.19 -0.47 -5.90
CA TYR A 2 26.81 -0.56 -4.57
C TYR A 2 26.31 -1.83 -3.87
N VAL A 3 27.25 -2.68 -3.44
CA VAL A 3 26.98 -3.97 -2.80
C VAL A 3 27.63 -3.92 -1.42
N LEU A 4 26.83 -4.17 -0.37
CA LEU A 4 27.35 -4.30 0.99
C LEU A 4 27.88 -5.72 1.18
N ARG A 5 29.07 -5.82 1.77
CA ARG A 5 29.72 -7.09 2.07
C ARG A 5 29.68 -7.31 3.57
N MET A 6 28.72 -8.10 4.03
CA MET A 6 28.68 -8.60 5.41
C MET A 6 29.15 -10.06 5.37
N GLY A 7 30.43 -10.29 5.66
CA GLY A 7 31.05 -11.61 5.57
C GLY A 7 31.05 -12.16 4.14
N ASN A 8 30.49 -13.37 3.95
CA ASN A 8 30.40 -14.04 2.65
C ASN A 8 29.15 -13.66 1.83
N ILE A 9 28.24 -12.87 2.39
CA ILE A 9 26.96 -12.51 1.75
C ILE A 9 27.14 -11.17 1.03
N ARG A 10 26.84 -11.16 -0.27
CA ARG A 10 26.79 -9.95 -1.10
C ARG A 10 25.34 -9.53 -1.24
N MET A 11 24.93 -8.50 -0.52
CA MET A 11 23.57 -7.94 -0.65
C MET A 11 23.60 -6.58 -1.34
N PRO A 12 22.70 -6.34 -2.32
CA PRO A 12 22.52 -5.02 -2.90
C PRO A 12 22.08 -4.03 -1.83
N VAL A 13 22.67 -2.83 -1.80
CA VAL A 13 22.29 -1.77 -0.82
C VAL A 13 20.79 -1.48 -0.87
N TYR A 14 20.18 -1.53 -2.06
CA TYR A 14 18.75 -1.29 -2.25
C TYR A 14 17.86 -2.25 -1.45
N TRP A 15 18.23 -3.53 -1.35
CA TRP A 15 17.46 -4.50 -0.58
C TRP A 15 17.46 -4.13 0.90
N PHE A 16 18.64 -3.79 1.44
CA PHE A 16 18.77 -3.36 2.84
C PHE A 16 17.93 -2.10 3.12
N LEU A 17 18.04 -1.09 2.25
CA LEU A 17 17.27 0.15 2.35
C LEU A 17 15.75 -0.13 2.31
N GLN A 18 15.32 -1.03 1.43
CA GLN A 18 13.91 -1.36 1.26
C GLN A 18 13.32 -2.06 2.49
N TYR A 19 14.00 -3.07 3.03
CA TYR A 19 13.51 -3.76 4.24
C TYR A 19 13.53 -2.84 5.46
N PHE A 20 14.56 -2.02 5.60
CA PHE A 20 14.67 -1.09 6.72
C PHE A 20 13.59 0.01 6.66
N SER A 21 13.39 0.60 5.48
CA SER A 21 12.33 1.59 5.25
C SER A 21 10.93 1.00 5.47
N SER A 22 10.69 -0.23 5.01
CA SER A 22 9.41 -0.91 5.22
C SER A 22 9.17 -1.22 6.71
N GLY A 23 10.21 -1.63 7.43
CA GLY A 23 10.14 -1.89 8.88
C GLY A 23 9.81 -0.62 9.66
N ILE A 24 10.50 0.49 9.39
CA ILE A 24 10.22 1.79 10.01
C ILE A 24 8.80 2.25 9.68
N GLY A 25 8.38 2.13 8.41
CA GLY A 25 7.04 2.48 7.96
C GLY A 25 5.97 1.72 8.73
N LEU A 26 6.15 0.41 8.92
CA LEU A 26 5.21 -0.43 9.67
C LEU A 26 5.10 0.00 11.14
N VAL A 27 6.23 0.28 11.80
CA VAL A 27 6.25 0.78 13.18
C VAL A 27 5.51 2.12 13.30
N LEU A 28 5.75 3.05 12.37
CA LEU A 28 5.06 4.34 12.33
C LEU A 28 3.56 4.18 12.17
N ILE A 29 3.11 3.34 11.23
CA ILE A 29 1.69 3.05 11.01
C ILE A 29 1.07 2.50 12.30
N PHE A 30 1.74 1.57 12.97
CA PHE A 30 1.24 0.96 14.20
C PHE A 30 1.08 1.99 15.32
N ILE A 31 2.06 2.87 15.51
CA ILE A 31 1.98 3.97 16.49
C ILE A 31 0.82 4.91 16.17
N ILE A 32 0.63 5.26 14.89
CA ILE A 32 -0.46 6.15 14.47
C ILE A 32 -1.82 5.50 14.73
N ILE A 33 -2.00 4.22 14.39
CA ILE A 33 -3.26 3.49 14.64
C ILE A 33 -3.59 3.46 16.14
N LEU A 34 -2.60 3.19 16.99
CA LEU A 34 -2.80 3.20 18.45
C LEU A 34 -3.13 4.60 19.01
N ARG A 35 -2.74 5.66 18.30
CA ARG A 35 -2.98 7.05 18.70
C ARG A 35 -4.24 7.65 18.07
N LEU A 36 -4.92 6.93 17.18
CA LEU A 36 -6.15 7.44 16.56
C LEU A 36 -7.26 7.51 17.63
N PRO A 37 -7.88 8.69 17.86
CA PRO A 37 -9.04 8.78 18.74
C PRO A 37 -10.19 7.96 18.15
N VAL A 38 -10.68 7.00 18.93
CA VAL A 38 -11.86 6.21 18.55
C VAL A 38 -13.09 7.02 18.96
N ASP A 39 -13.73 7.65 17.98
CA ASP A 39 -14.99 8.34 18.19
C ASP A 39 -16.13 7.31 18.25
N ASN A 40 -16.63 7.07 19.47
CA ASN A 40 -17.70 6.11 19.73
C ASN A 40 -19.09 6.60 19.27
N ASN A 41 -19.20 7.84 18.78
CA ASN A 41 -20.48 8.45 18.41
C ASN A 41 -20.82 8.35 16.91
N ILE A 42 -19.99 7.71 16.09
CA ILE A 42 -20.29 7.52 14.67
C ILE A 42 -21.11 6.23 14.52
N PRO A 43 -22.36 6.28 14.00
CA PRO A 43 -23.11 5.07 13.73
C PRO A 43 -22.31 4.19 12.77
N SER A 44 -22.03 2.95 13.17
CA SER A 44 -21.14 2.00 12.48
C SER A 44 -21.75 1.43 11.19
N LYS A 45 -22.36 2.27 10.37
CA LYS A 45 -22.93 1.83 9.10
C LYS A 45 -21.78 1.78 8.10
N ILE A 46 -21.30 0.57 7.85
CA ILE A 46 -20.32 0.29 6.79
C ILE A 46 -20.89 0.82 5.47
N ASP A 47 -20.18 1.77 4.84
CA ASP A 47 -20.53 2.29 3.53
C ASP A 47 -20.09 1.28 2.45
N TRP A 48 -21.01 0.39 2.07
CA TRP A 48 -20.77 -0.63 1.05
C TRP A 48 -20.43 -0.05 -0.32
N ILE A 49 -20.93 1.15 -0.65
CA ILE A 49 -20.65 1.82 -1.93
C ILE A 49 -19.19 2.28 -1.96
N TYR A 50 -18.68 2.78 -0.83
CA TYR A 50 -17.26 3.12 -0.70
C TYR A 50 -16.36 1.91 -0.94
N TRP A 51 -16.63 0.78 -0.28
CA TRP A 51 -15.82 -0.43 -0.43
C TRP A 51 -15.87 -1.00 -1.85
N LEU A 52 -17.02 -0.91 -2.53
CA LEU A 52 -17.14 -1.32 -3.93
C LEU A 52 -16.25 -0.46 -4.85
N LYS A 53 -16.18 0.86 -4.63
CA LYS A 53 -15.26 1.75 -5.36
C LYS A 53 -13.79 1.41 -5.11
N VAL A 54 -13.42 1.15 -3.84
CA VAL A 54 -12.05 0.72 -3.49
C VAL A 54 -11.67 -0.55 -4.24
N ILE A 55 -12.55 -1.56 -4.23
CA ILE A 55 -12.31 -2.84 -4.93
C ILE A 55 -12.13 -2.60 -6.43
N LEU A 56 -12.99 -1.77 -7.05
CA LEU A 56 -12.91 -1.49 -8.49
C LEU A 56 -11.59 -0.79 -8.86
N ILE A 57 -11.18 0.22 -8.09
CA ILE A 57 -9.90 0.91 -8.30
C ILE A 57 -8.74 -0.07 -8.11
N PHE A 58 -8.77 -0.89 -7.07
CA PHE A 58 -7.74 -1.89 -6.80
C PHE A 58 -7.57 -2.87 -7.96
N PHE A 59 -8.66 -3.44 -8.47
CA PHE A 59 -8.63 -4.33 -9.62
C PHE A 59 -8.14 -3.62 -10.88
N SER A 60 -8.53 -2.36 -11.10
CA SER A 60 -8.06 -1.59 -12.26
C SER A 60 -6.54 -1.41 -12.22
N ILE A 61 -5.97 -1.10 -11.05
CA ILE A 61 -4.52 -0.95 -10.88
C ILE A 61 -3.82 -2.29 -11.16
N ILE A 62 -4.32 -3.39 -10.60
CA ILE A 62 -3.73 -4.72 -10.84
C ILE A 62 -3.80 -5.08 -12.32
N LEU A 63 -4.94 -4.89 -12.99
CA LEU A 63 -5.10 -5.22 -14.40
C LEU A 63 -4.16 -4.43 -15.30
N ILE A 64 -4.08 -3.11 -15.10
CA ILE A 64 -3.12 -2.25 -15.82
C ILE A 64 -1.70 -2.78 -15.62
N LYS A 65 -1.39 -3.15 -14.38
CA LYS A 65 -0.05 -3.62 -14.02
C LYS A 65 0.29 -4.97 -14.66
N THR A 66 -0.66 -5.90 -14.68
CA THR A 66 -0.53 -7.19 -15.37
C THR A 66 -0.37 -7.01 -16.88
N TRP A 67 -1.06 -6.04 -17.49
CA TRP A 67 -0.94 -5.72 -18.91
C TRP A 67 0.42 -5.14 -19.31
N ILE A 68 1.03 -4.31 -18.46
CA ILE A 68 2.36 -3.69 -18.72
C ILE A 68 3.50 -4.72 -18.60
N GLY A 69 3.24 -5.87 -17.98
CA GLY A 69 4.23 -6.91 -17.72
C GLY A 69 5.01 -6.63 -16.43
N PHE A 70 5.14 -7.65 -15.59
CA PHE A 70 5.93 -7.60 -14.37
C PHE A 70 7.03 -8.65 -14.40
N ASP A 71 8.23 -8.25 -13.99
CA ASP A 71 9.27 -9.20 -13.64
C ASP A 71 8.75 -10.05 -12.47
N ASN A 72 8.73 -11.36 -12.67
CA ASN A 72 7.98 -12.33 -11.85
C ASN A 72 8.66 -12.62 -10.50
N THR A 73 9.23 -11.59 -9.88
CA THR A 73 9.82 -11.70 -8.54
C THR A 73 8.71 -11.58 -7.49
N TRP A 74 8.70 -12.53 -6.57
CA TRP A 74 7.67 -12.64 -5.54
C TRP A 74 7.55 -11.37 -4.69
N GLY A 75 8.69 -10.73 -4.39
CA GLY A 75 8.73 -9.48 -3.64
C GLY A 75 8.10 -8.29 -4.37
N GLN A 76 8.26 -8.22 -5.69
CA GLN A 76 7.69 -7.13 -6.49
C GLN A 76 6.17 -7.27 -6.59
N SER A 77 5.66 -8.50 -6.74
CA SER A 77 4.21 -8.78 -6.75
C SER A 77 3.55 -8.32 -5.44
N ILE A 78 4.15 -8.66 -4.28
CA ILE A 78 3.63 -8.24 -2.97
C ILE A 78 3.63 -6.71 -2.84
N ALA A 79 4.73 -6.05 -3.23
CA ALA A 79 4.83 -4.59 -3.17
C ALA A 79 3.76 -3.90 -4.03
N ILE A 80 3.45 -4.44 -5.21
CA ILE A 80 2.38 -3.93 -6.07
C ILE A 80 1.03 -4.09 -5.43
N THR A 81 0.73 -5.26 -4.86
CA THR A 81 -0.56 -5.52 -4.23
C THR A 81 -0.80 -4.56 -3.06
N ILE A 82 0.20 -4.39 -2.19
CA ILE A 82 0.10 -3.45 -1.06
C ILE A 82 -0.06 -2.01 -1.57
N SER A 83 0.74 -1.62 -2.56
CA SER A 83 0.69 -0.27 -3.13
C SER A 83 -0.65 0.02 -3.82
N ALA A 84 -1.20 -0.94 -4.56
CA ALA A 84 -2.50 -0.84 -5.19
C ALA A 84 -3.63 -0.68 -4.16
N GLY A 85 -3.56 -1.42 -3.05
CA GLY A 85 -4.52 -1.30 -1.95
C GLY A 85 -4.49 0.08 -1.29
N LEU A 86 -3.29 0.56 -0.94
CA LEU A 86 -3.10 1.90 -0.36
C LEU A 86 -3.57 3.00 -1.32
N LEU A 87 -3.24 2.89 -2.61
CA LEU A 87 -3.72 3.84 -3.62
C LEU A 87 -5.24 3.81 -3.75
N ALA A 88 -5.85 2.63 -3.79
CA ALA A 88 -7.30 2.50 -3.89
C ALA A 88 -8.03 3.14 -2.69
N ILE A 89 -7.54 2.92 -1.47
CA ILE A 89 -8.10 3.53 -0.25
C ILE A 89 -7.89 5.05 -0.24
N THR A 90 -6.79 5.55 -0.79
CA THR A 90 -6.49 6.99 -0.84
C THR A 90 -7.29 7.72 -1.92
N ILE A 91 -7.51 7.08 -3.08
CA ILE A 91 -8.20 7.66 -4.25
C ILE A 91 -9.72 7.58 -4.13
N ALA A 92 -10.26 6.50 -3.55
CA ALA A 92 -11.71 6.31 -3.38
C ALA A 92 -12.44 7.51 -2.71
N PRO A 93 -11.93 8.12 -1.62
CA PRO A 93 -12.56 9.30 -1.02
C PRO A 93 -12.43 10.56 -1.89
N LEU A 94 -11.34 10.72 -2.65
CA LEU A 94 -11.17 11.84 -3.58
C LEU A 94 -12.22 11.82 -4.70
N LEU A 95 -12.58 10.63 -5.20
CA LEU A 95 -13.66 10.44 -6.17
C LEU A 95 -15.05 10.77 -5.61
N LYS A 96 -15.25 10.67 -4.29
CA LYS A 96 -16.50 11.09 -3.64
C LYS A 96 -16.63 12.61 -3.61
N ILE A 97 -15.51 13.32 -3.44
CA ILE A 97 -15.45 14.79 -3.43
C ILE A 97 -15.68 15.38 -4.82
N ALA A 98 -15.19 14.71 -5.89
CA ALA A 98 -15.36 15.18 -7.27
C ALA A 98 -16.82 15.16 -7.79
N HIS A 99 -17.72 14.41 -7.14
CA HIS A 99 -19.14 14.34 -7.52
C HIS A 99 -20.02 15.41 -6.84
N ILE A 100 -19.40 16.30 -6.05
CA ILE A 100 -20.05 17.39 -5.29
C ILE A 100 -19.77 18.78 -5.94
N PHE A 101 -19.01 18.83 -7.04
CA PHE A 101 -18.80 20.04 -7.85
C PHE A 101 -19.52 19.96 -9.19
#